data_AF-X1CME7-F1
#
_entry.id   AF-X1CME7-F1
#
_cell.length_a   1.000
_cell.length_b   1.000
_cell.length_c   1.000
_cell.angle_alpha   90.00
_cell.angle_beta   90.00
_cell.angle_gamma   90.00
#
_symmetry.space_group_name_H-M   'P 1'
#
loop_
_entity.id
_entity.type
_entity.pdbx_description
1 polymer ?
#
loop_
_entity_poly.entity_id
_entity_poly.type
_entity_poly.pdbx_seq_one_letter_code
_entity_poly.pdbx_strand_id
1 'polypeptide(L)'
;ILLSLATEEPYLEGYLKKSKDSISEKVTAKSLEIIKGELKEEKDQVYGKLHICPNQECSATLKDNIFVKLNKNKDVKCPHCNANLSYENIKKITFNFART
;
A
#
# COMPACT_ATOMS: atom_id res chain seq x y z
N ILE A 1 18.86 6.84 -5.03
CA ILE A 1 17.53 6.20 -5.02
C ILE A 1 16.82 6.62 -3.74
N LEU A 2 15.88 7.55 -3.86
CA LEU A 2 14.91 7.88 -2.80
C LEU A 2 13.68 7.02 -3.04
N LEU A 3 13.18 6.37 -1.99
CA LEU A 3 11.89 5.69 -1.98
C LEU A 3 10.89 6.57 -1.24
N SER A 4 9.83 6.97 -1.92
CA SER A 4 8.73 7.69 -1.30
C SER A 4 7.55 6.74 -1.13
N LEU A 5 6.98 6.72 0.07
CA LEU A 5 5.80 5.94 0.43
C LEU A 5 4.69 6.91 0.82
N ALA A 6 3.48 6.74 0.31
CA ALA A 6 2.36 7.57 0.69
C ALA A 6 1.07 6.81 0.95
N THR A 7 0.33 7.26 1.95
CA THR A 7 -0.97 6.73 2.34
C THR A 7 -1.86 7.86 2.88
N GLU A 8 -3.17 7.76 2.65
CA GLU A 8 -4.15 8.67 3.25
C GLU A 8 -4.54 8.27 4.68
N GLU A 9 -4.26 7.02 5.06
CA GLU A 9 -4.66 6.43 6.34
C GLU A 9 -3.64 6.71 7.46
N PRO A 10 -4.02 7.40 8.55
CA PRO A 10 -3.09 7.75 9.63
C PRO A 10 -2.43 6.55 10.32
N TYR A 11 -3.15 5.43 10.46
CA TYR A 11 -2.60 4.24 11.11
C TYR A 11 -1.53 3.56 10.25
N LEU A 12 -1.71 3.54 8.92
CA LEU A 12 -0.70 3.03 7.98
C LEU A 12 0.52 3.95 7.96
N GLU A 13 0.32 5.26 8.01
CA GLU A 13 1.44 6.22 8.12
C GLU A 13 2.27 5.94 9.39
N GLY A 14 1.59 5.74 10.53
CA GLY A 14 2.24 5.36 11.78
C GLY A 14 2.99 4.03 11.69
N TYR A 15 2.41 3.03 11.01
CA TYR A 15 3.06 1.73 10.79
C TYR A 15 4.31 1.86 9.91
N LEU A 16 4.24 2.60 8.81
CA LEU A 16 5.37 2.85 7.92
C LEU A 16 6.50 3.57 8.64
N LYS A 17 6.18 4.57 9.48
CA LYS A 17 7.17 5.31 10.28
C LYS A 17 7.88 4.40 11.28
N LYS A 18 7.14 3.54 11.98
CA LYS A 18 7.71 2.56 12.92
C LYS A 18 8.56 1.50 12.22
N SER A 19 8.20 1.13 10.99
CA SER A 19 8.86 0.08 10.23
C SER A 19 9.95 0.61 9.30
N LYS A 20 10.27 1.90 9.36
CA LYS A 20 11.17 2.60 8.44
C LYS A 20 12.54 1.93 8.33
N ASP A 21 13.12 1.54 9.46
CA ASP A 21 14.45 0.91 9.50
C ASP A 21 14.41 -0.47 8.82
N SER A 22 13.42 -1.29 9.17
CA SER A 22 13.24 -2.62 8.56
C SER A 22 12.95 -2.56 7.05
N ILE A 23 12.23 -1.54 6.59
CA ILE A 23 12.00 -1.32 5.15
C ILE A 23 13.33 -0.94 4.49
N SER A 24 14.08 -0.01 5.09
CA SER A 24 15.36 0.50 4.55
C SER A 24 16.41 -0.61 4.41
N GLU A 25 16.41 -1.61 5.28
CA GLU A 25 17.28 -2.79 5.18
C GLU A 25 16.92 -3.73 4.02
N LYS A 26 15.65 -3.75 3.59
CA LYS A 26 15.12 -4.67 2.57
C LYS A 26 15.04 -4.06 1.18
N VAL A 27 15.33 -2.78 1.04
CA VAL A 27 15.29 -2.06 -0.24
C VAL A 27 16.66 -1.50 -0.58
N THR A 28 16.93 -1.32 -1.87
CA THR A 28 18.17 -0.69 -2.35
C THR A 28 18.13 0.85 -2.26
N ALA A 29 17.05 1.43 -1.72
CA ALA A 29 16.91 2.86 -1.57
C ALA A 29 17.86 3.40 -0.49
N LYS A 30 18.53 4.52 -0.80
CA LYS A 30 19.45 5.20 0.13
C LYS A 30 18.71 6.04 1.16
N SER A 31 17.49 6.44 0.83
CA SER A 31 16.64 7.28 1.67
C SER A 31 15.19 6.85 1.50
N LEU A 32 14.42 7.01 2.58
CA LEU A 32 13.00 6.69 2.63
C LEU A 32 12.24 7.89 3.22
N GLU A 33 11.26 8.37 2.48
CA GLU A 33 10.30 9.39 2.92
C GLU A 33 8.87 8.83 2.99
N ILE A 34 8.10 9.33 3.96
CA ILE A 34 6.71 8.93 4.18
C ILE A 34 5.86 10.19 4.10
N ILE A 35 4.93 10.20 3.16
CA ILE A 35 4.09 11.35 2.82
C ILE A 35 2.63 11.00 3.12
N LYS A 36 1.88 11.95 3.65
CA LYS A 36 0.42 11.80 3.78
C LYS A 36 -0.24 12.11 2.43
N GLY A 37 -1.02 11.17 1.90
CA GLY A 37 -1.72 11.30 0.62
C GLY A 37 -1.50 10.11 -0.32
N GLU A 38 -1.74 10.32 -1.61
CA GLU A 38 -1.34 9.39 -2.67
C GLU A 38 -0.28 10.04 -3.57
N LEU A 39 0.72 9.24 -3.98
CA LEU A 39 1.67 9.62 -5.01
C LEU A 39 1.04 9.45 -6.40
N LYS A 40 1.50 10.27 -7.34
CA LYS A 40 1.15 10.17 -8.75
C LYS A 40 2.24 9.42 -9.51
N GLU A 41 1.84 8.80 -10.61
CA GLU A 41 2.77 8.20 -11.56
C GLU A 41 3.49 9.31 -12.33
N GLU A 42 4.82 9.31 -12.29
CA GLU A 42 5.69 10.24 -13.00
C GLU A 42 6.54 9.47 -14.01
N LYS A 43 6.77 10.05 -15.20
CA LYS A 43 7.44 9.37 -16.33
C LYS A 43 8.82 8.80 -15.99
N ASP A 44 9.55 9.45 -15.08
CA ASP A 44 10.94 9.13 -14.76
C ASP A 44 11.08 8.33 -13.45
N GLN A 45 9.97 7.81 -12.93
CA GLN A 45 9.95 7.06 -11.67
C GLN A 45 9.22 5.73 -11.84
N VAL A 46 9.68 4.73 -11.10
CA VAL A 46 8.87 3.52 -10.92
C VAL A 46 7.79 3.86 -9.93
N TYR A 47 6.53 3.74 -10.36
CA TYR A 47 5.36 3.89 -9.52
C TYR A 47 4.77 2.51 -9.20
N GLY A 48 4.25 2.36 -7.98
CA GLY A 48 3.48 1.20 -7.60
C GLY A 48 2.41 1.50 -6.55
N LYS A 49 1.43 0.61 -6.47
CA LYS A 49 0.30 0.69 -5.55
C LYS A 49 0.10 -0.65 -4.86
N LEU A 50 0.04 -0.62 -3.54
CA LEU A 50 -0.34 -1.73 -2.70
C LEU A 50 -1.78 -1.52 -2.23
N HIS A 51 -2.59 -2.54 -2.41
CA HIS A 51 -3.95 -2.58 -1.89
C HIS A 51 -3.94 -3.26 -0.54
N ILE A 52 -4.53 -2.64 0.47
CA ILE A 52 -4.42 -3.04 1.87
C ILE A 52 -5.81 -3.32 2.44
N CYS A 53 -5.91 -4.40 3.21
CA CYS A 53 -7.13 -4.77 3.93
C CYS A 53 -7.59 -3.62 4.86
N PRO A 54 -8.89 -3.26 4.88
CA PRO A 54 -9.41 -2.19 5.75
C PRO A 54 -9.29 -2.47 7.25
N ASN A 55 -9.30 -3.75 7.64
CA ASN A 55 -9.13 -4.13 9.04
C ASN A 55 -7.69 -3.79 9.49
N GLN A 56 -7.56 -2.81 10.39
CA GLN A 56 -6.28 -2.29 10.90
C GLN A 56 -5.43 -3.38 11.58
N GLU A 57 -6.07 -4.33 12.27
CA GLU A 57 -5.36 -5.45 12.91
C GLU A 57 -4.78 -6.42 11.88
N CYS A 58 -5.41 -6.52 10.71
CA CYS A 58 -4.96 -7.38 9.63
C CYS A 58 -3.93 -6.68 8.74
N SER A 59 -4.29 -5.50 8.20
CA SER A 59 -3.49 -4.68 7.28
C SER A 59 -2.77 -5.46 6.16
N ALA A 60 -3.29 -6.63 5.77
CA ALA A 60 -2.65 -7.49 4.79
C ALA A 60 -2.73 -6.88 3.39
N THR A 61 -1.68 -7.10 2.59
CA THR A 61 -1.69 -6.74 1.17
C THR A 61 -2.64 -7.67 0.40
N LEU A 62 -3.58 -7.07 -0.31
CA LEU A 62 -4.55 -7.74 -1.15
C LEU A 62 -3.98 -7.94 -2.55
N LYS A 63 -4.08 -9.16 -3.08
CA LYS A 63 -3.67 -9.51 -4.45
C LYS A 63 -4.68 -9.00 -5.47
N ASP A 64 -4.24 -8.80 -6.70
CA ASP A 64 -5.07 -8.29 -7.81
C ASP A 64 -6.31 -9.15 -8.09
N ASN A 65 -6.25 -10.45 -7.82
CA ASN A 65 -7.38 -11.36 -7.97
C ASN A 65 -8.58 -11.01 -7.05
N ILE A 66 -8.37 -10.27 -5.97
CA ILE A 66 -9.44 -9.75 -5.11
C ILE A 66 -10.30 -8.77 -5.90
N PHE A 67 -9.69 -7.88 -6.70
CA PHE A 67 -10.42 -6.94 -7.55
C PHE A 67 -11.18 -7.63 -8.68
N VAL A 68 -10.61 -8.70 -9.26
CA VAL A 68 -11.34 -9.52 -10.23
C VAL A 68 -12.60 -10.13 -9.61
N LYS A 69 -12.56 -10.51 -8.32
CA LYS A 69 -13.74 -11.02 -7.60
C LYS A 69 -14.73 -9.91 -7.26
N LEU A 70 -14.26 -8.73 -6.86
CA LEU A 70 -15.10 -7.58 -6.54
C LEU A 70 -15.90 -7.10 -7.75
N ASN A 71 -15.27 -7.04 -8.93
CA ASN A 71 -15.94 -6.71 -10.21
C ASN A 71 -17.09 -7.68 -10.58
N LYS A 72 -17.11 -8.88 -10.00
CA LYS A 72 -18.14 -9.90 -10.27
C LYS A 72 -19.31 -9.84 -9.26
N ASN A 73 -19.45 -8.75 -8.50
CA ASN A 73 -20.51 -8.52 -7.50
C ASN A 73 -20.67 -9.65 -6.48
N LYS A 74 -19.56 -10.21 -6.00
CA LYS A 74 -19.56 -11.21 -4.92
C LYS A 74 -19.23 -10.55 -3.59
N ASP A 75 -19.77 -11.10 -2.50
CA ASP A 75 -19.30 -10.83 -1.14
C ASP A 75 -17.84 -11.31 -1.01
N VAL A 76 -16.90 -10.42 -1.32
CA VAL A 76 -15.47 -10.74 -1.22
C VAL A 76 -15.00 -10.49 0.19
N LYS A 77 -14.38 -11.51 0.79
CA LYS A 77 -13.76 -11.41 2.10
C LYS A 77 -12.25 -11.39 1.99
N CYS A 78 -11.61 -10.71 2.94
CA CYS A 78 -10.17 -10.76 3.11
C CYS A 78 -9.73 -12.20 3.42
N PRO A 79 -8.78 -12.77 2.68
CA PRO A 79 -8.34 -14.16 2.89
C PRO A 79 -7.60 -14.37 4.22
N HIS A 80 -7.22 -13.30 4.92
CA HIS A 80 -6.44 -13.36 6.16
C HIS A 80 -7.30 -13.16 7.42
N CYS A 81 -8.33 -12.31 7.36
CA CYS A 81 -9.14 -11.96 8.53
C CYS A 81 -10.65 -12.05 8.30
N ASN A 82 -11.09 -12.52 7.12
CA ASN A 82 -12.49 -12.62 6.73
C ASN A 82 -13.31 -11.31 6.74
N ALA A 83 -12.67 -10.14 6.93
CA ALA A 83 -13.33 -8.85 6.82
C ALA A 83 -13.94 -8.65 5.41
N ASN A 84 -15.11 -8.01 5.35
CA ASN A 84 -15.75 -7.70 4.08
C ASN A 84 -14.93 -6.66 3.30
N LEU A 85 -14.71 -6.93 2.02
CA LEU A 85 -13.98 -6.05 1.11
C LEU A 85 -14.95 -5.41 0.11
N SER A 86 -14.74 -4.13 -0.14
CA SER A 86 -15.39 -3.36 -1.20
C SER A 86 -14.36 -2.43 -1.86
N TYR A 87 -14.64 -1.94 -3.06
CA TYR A 87 -13.76 -0.96 -3.72
C TYR A 87 -13.54 0.30 -2.86
N GLU A 88 -14.55 0.69 -2.11
CA GLU A 88 -14.55 1.91 -1.29
C GLU A 88 -13.77 1.74 0.02
N ASN A 89 -13.71 0.53 0.57
CA ASN A 89 -13.08 0.30 1.86
C ASN A 89 -11.61 -0.13 1.76
N ILE A 90 -11.15 -0.61 0.61
CA ILE A 90 -9.76 -1.01 0.42
C ILE A 90 -8.83 0.18 0.57
N LYS A 91 -7.86 0.05 1.47
CA LYS A 91 -6.85 1.08 1.74
C LYS A 91 -5.69 0.94 0.77
N LYS A 92 -4.88 1.99 0.65
CA LYS A 92 -3.80 2.04 -0.34
C LYS A 92 -2.52 2.58 0.26
N ILE A 93 -1.42 1.97 -0.15
CA ILE A 93 -0.09 2.57 -0.03
C ILE A 93 0.44 2.72 -1.44
N THR A 94 0.79 3.94 -1.82
CA THR A 94 1.46 4.24 -3.08
C THR A 94 2.93 4.40 -2.82
N PHE A 95 3.75 4.06 -3.82
CA PHE A 95 5.18 4.24 -3.72
C PHE A 95 5.77 4.67 -5.04
N ASN A 96 6.84 5.46 -4.98
CA ASN A 96 7.67 5.73 -6.14
C ASN A 96 9.16 5.69 -5.79
N PHE A 97 9.98 5.43 -6.79
CA PHE A 97 11.42 5.61 -6.69
C PHE A 97 12.02 5.95 -8.05
N ALA A 98 13.02 6.82 -8.05
CA ALA A 98 13.77 7.14 -9.27
C ALA A 98 14.63 5.93 -9.69
N ARG A 99 14.48 5.49 -10.94
CA ARG A 99 15.47 4.61 -11.57
C ARG A 99 16.70 5.46 -11.81
N THR A 100 17.80 5.11 -11.15
CA THR A 100 19.10 5.76 -11.41
C THR A 100 19.68 5.19 -12.69
#